data_AF-A4S7F8-F1
#
_entry.id   AF-A4S7F8-F1
#
_cell.length_a   1.000
_cell.length_b   1.000
_cell.length_c   1.000
_cell.angle_alpha   90.00
_cell.angle_beta   90.00
_cell.angle_gamma   90.00
#
_symmetry.space_group_name_H-M   'P 1'
#
loop_
_entity.id
_entity.type
_entity.pdbx_description
1 polymer ?
#
loop_
_entity_poly.entity_id
_entity_poly.type
_entity_poly.pdbx_seq_one_letter_code
_entity_poly.pdbx_strand_id
1 'polypeptide(L)'
;MRASAAASAAAASTSGRVARARARARASPRARAAADDDDALGADFFATVDFDGLTPPRKAAKALADLLTMSAVRVVLDQMSGTRHRSPMAPKLIDYLHAKPLRADASAWLAELMAHEELDYRLVAVRIIETRKVLACDAEGFDYDWMKAEAIDRTREDNLTLRRAMLTGALEAGDRDSSGDRDS
;
A
#
# COMPACT_ATOMS: atom_id res chain seq x y z
N MET A 1 48.67 -25.57 -32.16
CA MET A 1 50.14 -25.66 -32.04
C MET A 1 50.72 -24.30 -32.42
N ARG A 2 51.31 -23.59 -31.43
CA ARG A 2 52.22 -22.40 -31.49
C ARG A 2 51.73 -21.15 -32.26
N ALA A 3 51.36 -20.02 -31.65
CA ALA A 3 52.07 -19.07 -30.75
C ALA A 3 53.08 -18.13 -31.46
N SER A 4 52.82 -16.81 -31.43
CA SER A 4 53.71 -15.68 -31.04
C SER A 4 53.02 -14.35 -31.44
N ALA A 5 52.63 -13.44 -30.53
CA ALA A 5 53.44 -12.42 -29.80
C ALA A 5 53.95 -11.30 -30.75
N ALA A 6 53.98 -9.99 -30.43
CA ALA A 6 54.02 -9.30 -29.14
C ALA A 6 53.76 -7.78 -29.32
N ALA A 7 53.32 -7.12 -28.22
CA ALA A 7 53.85 -5.86 -27.61
C ALA A 7 53.84 -4.56 -28.46
N SER A 8 53.83 -3.31 -27.96
CA SER A 8 53.94 -2.58 -26.68
C SER A 8 53.49 -1.13 -27.06
N ALA A 9 52.89 -0.26 -26.24
CA ALA A 9 53.42 0.50 -25.10
C ALA A 9 52.32 1.56 -24.75
N ALA A 10 51.99 1.81 -23.48
CA ALA A 10 52.44 2.96 -22.65
C ALA A 10 52.18 4.35 -23.31
N ALA A 11 51.66 5.41 -22.67
CA ALA A 11 51.59 5.78 -21.26
C ALA A 11 50.65 7.01 -21.07
N ALA A 12 50.21 7.21 -19.82
CA ALA A 12 50.05 8.51 -19.11
C ALA A 12 49.07 9.56 -19.68
N SER A 13 48.51 10.54 -18.95
CA SER A 13 48.21 10.78 -17.53
C SER A 13 47.56 12.18 -17.52
N THR A 14 46.42 12.39 -16.85
CA THR A 14 46.01 13.67 -16.21
C THR A 14 44.63 13.43 -15.57
N SER A 15 44.52 13.21 -14.26
CA SER A 15 44.53 14.21 -13.19
C SER A 15 43.55 15.36 -13.43
N GLY A 16 42.39 15.25 -12.79
CA GLY A 16 41.37 16.29 -12.68
C GLY A 16 40.57 16.10 -11.40
N ARG A 17 41.18 16.45 -10.26
CA ARG A 17 40.48 16.61 -8.98
C ARG A 17 39.39 17.68 -9.16
N VAL A 18 38.14 17.34 -8.89
CA VAL A 18 37.13 18.35 -8.54
C VAL A 18 36.50 17.93 -7.21
N ALA A 19 36.55 18.88 -6.29
CA ALA A 19 36.37 18.71 -4.87
C ALA A 19 34.92 18.39 -4.47
N ARG A 20 34.80 17.54 -3.43
CA ARG A 20 33.58 17.36 -2.64
C ARG A 20 33.21 18.69 -1.97
N ALA A 21 32.21 19.39 -2.51
CA ALA A 21 31.49 20.41 -1.78
C ALA A 21 30.40 19.73 -0.92
N ARG A 22 30.74 19.42 0.34
CA ARG A 22 29.74 19.13 1.38
C ARG A 22 29.00 20.44 1.67
N ALA A 23 27.80 20.59 1.12
CA ALA A 23 26.86 21.61 1.57
C ALA A 23 26.37 21.23 2.98
N ARG A 24 27.09 21.70 4.01
CA ARG A 24 26.57 21.77 5.38
C ARG A 24 25.49 22.85 5.38
N ALA A 25 24.25 22.44 5.17
CA ALA A 25 23.09 23.25 5.52
C ALA A 25 23.17 23.53 7.03
N ARG A 26 23.39 24.79 7.40
CA ARG A 26 23.23 25.25 8.78
C ARG A 26 21.76 25.10 9.16
N ALA A 27 21.43 24.05 9.91
CA ALA A 27 20.14 23.95 10.57
C ALA A 27 20.03 25.13 11.56
N SER A 28 19.06 26.01 11.31
CA SER A 28 18.69 27.08 12.24
C SER A 28 18.18 26.44 13.54
N PRO A 29 18.62 26.87 14.74
CA PRO A 29 18.24 26.23 16.01
C PRO A 29 16.79 26.48 16.45
N ARG A 30 15.95 27.12 15.62
CA ARG A 30 14.64 27.62 16.05
C ARG A 30 13.43 26.75 15.69
N ALA A 31 13.64 25.55 15.14
CA ALA A 31 12.54 24.67 14.70
C ALA A 31 12.46 23.32 15.44
N ARG A 32 12.92 23.25 16.70
CA ARG A 32 12.85 22.02 17.52
C ARG A 32 12.03 22.13 18.80
N ALA A 33 11.28 23.21 18.98
CA ALA A 33 10.52 23.46 20.22
C ALA A 33 8.99 23.50 20.02
N ALA A 34 8.48 23.19 18.82
CA ALA A 34 7.05 23.27 18.50
C ALA A 34 6.50 22.00 17.84
N ALA A 35 7.22 20.87 17.95
CA ALA A 35 6.80 19.60 17.34
C ALA A 35 6.48 18.50 18.38
N ASP A 36 6.87 18.67 19.65
CA ASP A 36 6.66 17.63 20.67
C ASP A 36 5.32 17.78 21.44
N ASP A 37 4.78 18.99 21.57
CA ASP A 37 3.57 19.22 22.39
C ASP A 37 2.25 18.89 21.67
N ASP A 38 2.19 19.04 20.34
CA ASP A 38 0.98 18.71 19.55
C ASP A 38 0.73 17.20 19.44
N ASP A 39 1.80 16.39 19.41
CA ASP A 39 1.69 14.93 19.34
C ASP A 39 1.12 14.32 20.63
N ALA A 40 1.39 14.94 21.80
CA ALA A 40 0.87 14.49 23.09
C ALA A 40 -0.64 14.71 23.24
N LEU A 41 -1.16 15.85 22.77
CA LEU A 41 -2.60 16.17 22.81
C LEU A 41 -3.43 15.27 21.89
N GLY A 42 -2.87 14.88 20.74
CA GLY A 42 -3.51 13.91 19.84
C GLY A 42 -3.59 12.51 20.44
N ALA A 43 -2.53 12.04 21.11
CA ALA A 43 -2.46 10.71 21.69
C ALA A 43 -3.56 10.47 22.74
N ASP A 44 -3.80 11.44 23.62
CA ASP A 44 -4.83 11.34 24.67
C ASP A 44 -6.26 11.37 24.10
N PHE A 45 -6.49 12.09 22.99
CA PHE A 45 -7.78 12.12 22.31
C PHE A 45 -8.15 10.77 21.67
N PHE A 46 -7.18 10.06 21.08
CA PHE A 46 -7.43 8.77 20.43
C PHE A 46 -7.45 7.60 21.42
N ALA A 47 -6.92 7.76 22.63
CA ALA A 47 -6.86 6.71 23.64
C ALA A 47 -8.25 6.29 24.16
N THR A 48 -9.27 7.14 24.03
CA THR A 48 -10.64 6.86 24.49
C THR A 48 -11.50 6.13 23.45
N VAL A 49 -11.00 5.92 22.23
CA VAL A 49 -11.76 5.30 21.14
C VAL A 49 -11.46 3.81 21.07
N ASP A 50 -12.48 2.98 21.29
CA ASP A 50 -12.37 1.52 21.19
C ASP A 50 -12.52 1.08 19.72
N PHE A 51 -11.56 0.30 19.22
CA PHE A 51 -11.63 -0.37 17.92
C PHE A 51 -11.64 -1.89 18.10
N ASP A 52 -12.65 -2.40 18.80
CA ASP A 52 -12.82 -3.82 19.11
C ASP A 52 -11.62 -4.41 19.89
N GLY A 53 -11.09 -3.64 20.85
CA GLY A 53 -9.88 -4.02 21.59
C GLY A 53 -8.58 -3.93 20.80
N LEU A 54 -8.60 -3.40 19.57
CA LEU A 54 -7.41 -3.11 18.77
C LEU A 54 -7.13 -1.61 18.74
N THR A 55 -5.89 -1.25 18.48
CA THR A 55 -5.53 0.12 18.08
C THR A 55 -5.83 0.31 16.59
N PRO A 56 -6.16 1.52 16.09
CA PRO A 56 -6.42 1.74 14.67
C PRO A 56 -5.31 1.21 13.72
N PRO A 57 -3.99 1.38 14.02
CA PRO A 57 -2.94 0.78 13.20
C PRO A 57 -3.00 -0.75 13.12
N ARG A 58 -3.36 -1.44 14.21
CA ARG A 58 -3.53 -2.90 14.23
C ARG A 58 -4.74 -3.35 13.41
N LYS A 59 -5.84 -2.61 13.47
CA LYS A 59 -7.03 -2.88 12.66
C LYS A 59 -6.72 -2.67 11.17
N ALA A 60 -6.00 -1.61 10.82
CA ALA A 60 -5.51 -1.36 9.46
C ALA A 60 -4.56 -2.46 8.98
N ALA A 61 -3.61 -2.90 9.82
CA ALA A 61 -2.70 -3.98 9.48
C ALA A 61 -3.43 -5.31 9.22
N LYS A 62 -4.46 -5.64 10.01
CA LYS A 62 -5.31 -6.83 9.76
C LYS A 62 -6.05 -6.71 8.42
N ALA A 63 -6.66 -5.56 8.14
CA ALA A 63 -7.35 -5.33 6.87
C ALA A 63 -6.39 -5.43 5.66
N LEU A 64 -5.16 -4.93 5.81
CA LEU A 64 -4.14 -5.04 4.77
C LEU A 64 -3.70 -6.50 4.55
N ALA A 65 -3.55 -7.29 5.61
CA ALA A 65 -3.25 -8.72 5.49
C ALA A 65 -4.37 -9.50 4.77
N ASP A 66 -5.63 -9.15 5.05
CA ASP A 66 -6.79 -9.71 4.36
C ASP A 66 -6.78 -9.32 2.88
N LEU A 67 -6.53 -8.04 2.56
CA LEU A 67 -6.39 -7.54 1.18
C LEU A 67 -5.27 -8.26 0.41
N LEU A 68 -4.09 -8.41 1.00
CA LEU A 68 -2.96 -9.10 0.36
C LEU A 68 -3.29 -10.57 0.07
N THR A 69 -4.07 -11.23 0.92
CA THR A 69 -4.56 -12.59 0.66
C THR A 69 -5.55 -12.61 -0.50
N MET A 70 -6.47 -11.65 -0.59
CA MET A 70 -7.38 -11.51 -1.74
C MET A 70 -6.61 -11.27 -3.05
N SER A 71 -5.62 -10.36 -3.03
CA SER A 71 -4.75 -10.08 -4.17
C SER A 71 -3.98 -11.32 -4.60
N ALA A 72 -3.44 -12.10 -3.66
CA ALA A 72 -2.76 -13.36 -3.95
C ALA A 72 -3.67 -14.39 -4.63
N VAL A 73 -4.91 -14.54 -4.16
CA VAL A 73 -5.91 -15.41 -4.81
C VAL A 73 -6.15 -14.98 -6.25
N ARG A 74 -6.26 -13.66 -6.51
CA ARG A 74 -6.44 -13.13 -7.87
C ARG A 74 -5.25 -13.45 -8.77
N VAL A 75 -4.02 -13.25 -8.29
CA VAL A 75 -2.78 -13.60 -9.02
C VAL A 75 -2.75 -15.10 -9.34
N VAL A 76 -3.05 -15.95 -8.36
CA VAL A 76 -3.06 -17.41 -8.56
C VAL A 76 -4.11 -17.84 -9.57
N LEU A 77 -5.33 -17.27 -9.52
CA LEU A 77 -6.38 -17.52 -10.51
C LEU A 77 -5.96 -17.13 -11.93
N ASP A 78 -5.32 -15.97 -12.08
CA ASP A 78 -4.82 -15.50 -13.37
C ASP A 78 -3.74 -16.43 -13.93
N GLN A 79 -2.76 -16.81 -13.09
CA GLN A 79 -1.72 -17.76 -13.47
C GLN A 79 -2.27 -19.14 -13.84
N MET A 80 -3.37 -19.59 -13.22
CA MET A 80 -4.03 -20.86 -13.56
C MET A 80 -4.89 -20.78 -14.85
N SER A 81 -5.37 -19.60 -15.19
CA SER A 81 -6.28 -19.35 -16.32
C SER A 81 -5.57 -18.86 -17.60
N GLY A 82 -4.41 -18.22 -17.45
CA GLY A 82 -3.66 -17.58 -18.52
C GLY A 82 -2.68 -18.49 -19.26
N THR A 83 -2.43 -19.71 -18.78
CA THR A 83 -1.52 -20.65 -19.45
C THR A 83 -2.19 -21.32 -20.66
N ARG A 84 -1.38 -21.69 -21.68
CA ARG A 84 -1.84 -22.47 -22.86
C ARG A 84 -2.56 -23.77 -22.46
N HIS A 85 -2.24 -24.28 -21.28
CA HIS A 85 -2.95 -25.37 -20.60
C HIS A 85 -3.56 -24.83 -19.31
N ARG A 86 -4.87 -24.52 -19.33
CA ARG A 86 -5.59 -24.06 -18.14
C ARG A 86 -5.62 -25.15 -17.08
N SER A 87 -5.39 -24.77 -15.83
CA SER A 87 -5.50 -25.72 -14.73
C SER A 87 -6.96 -26.12 -14.51
N PRO A 88 -7.29 -27.42 -14.36
CA PRO A 88 -8.63 -27.86 -13.98
C PRO A 88 -9.02 -27.37 -12.57
N MET A 89 -8.06 -26.88 -11.79
CA MET A 89 -8.29 -26.32 -10.46
C MET A 89 -8.84 -24.90 -10.48
N ALA A 90 -8.66 -24.14 -11.57
CA ALA A 90 -9.18 -22.78 -11.70
C ALA A 90 -10.71 -22.69 -11.49
N PRO A 91 -11.56 -23.48 -12.20
CA PRO A 91 -13.00 -23.45 -11.98
C PRO A 91 -13.38 -23.91 -10.56
N LYS A 92 -12.72 -24.95 -10.02
CA LYS A 92 -12.95 -25.42 -8.65
C LYS A 92 -12.71 -24.32 -7.60
N LEU A 93 -11.63 -23.55 -7.74
CA LEU A 93 -11.33 -22.44 -6.83
C LEU A 93 -12.34 -21.29 -6.96
N ILE A 94 -12.81 -21.01 -8.18
CA ILE A 94 -13.87 -20.02 -8.42
C ILE A 94 -15.17 -20.45 -7.73
N ASP A 95 -15.58 -21.70 -7.90
CA ASP A 95 -16.78 -22.25 -7.25
C ASP A 95 -16.67 -22.21 -5.73
N TYR A 96 -15.48 -22.54 -5.19
CA TYR A 96 -15.21 -22.44 -3.76
C TYR A 96 -15.30 -20.99 -3.25
N LEU A 97 -14.79 -20.01 -4.00
CA LEU A 97 -14.94 -18.59 -3.66
C LEU A 97 -16.40 -18.12 -3.70
N HIS A 98 -17.21 -18.64 -4.63
CA HIS A 98 -18.64 -18.35 -4.66
C HIS A 98 -19.37 -18.92 -3.45
N ALA A 99 -19.07 -20.16 -3.06
CA ALA A 99 -19.68 -20.82 -1.90
C ALA A 99 -19.19 -20.22 -0.57
N LYS A 100 -17.90 -19.87 -0.50
CA LYS A 100 -17.21 -19.35 0.68
C LYS A 100 -16.46 -18.07 0.29
N PRO A 101 -17.14 -16.91 0.27
CA PRO A 101 -16.52 -15.66 -0.15
C PRO A 101 -15.40 -15.25 0.80
N LEU A 102 -14.27 -14.82 0.22
CA LEU A 102 -13.17 -14.22 0.95
C LEU A 102 -13.61 -12.81 1.39
N ARG A 103 -13.98 -12.65 2.66
CA ARG A 103 -14.43 -11.39 3.26
C ARG A 103 -13.43 -10.94 4.32
N ALA A 104 -13.90 -10.61 5.52
CA ALA A 104 -13.06 -10.41 6.69
C ALA A 104 -12.51 -11.75 7.18
N ASP A 105 -11.29 -11.72 7.72
CA ASP A 105 -10.57 -12.87 8.26
C ASP A 105 -10.12 -13.90 7.21
N ALA A 106 -9.35 -13.41 6.23
CA ALA A 106 -8.82 -14.23 5.15
C ALA A 106 -7.91 -15.37 5.64
N SER A 107 -7.35 -15.23 6.85
CA SER A 107 -6.54 -16.29 7.48
C SER A 107 -7.38 -17.50 7.87
N ALA A 108 -8.60 -17.30 8.40
CA ALA A 108 -9.51 -18.40 8.71
C ALA A 108 -9.98 -19.11 7.43
N TRP A 109 -10.33 -18.34 6.40
CA TRP A 109 -10.68 -18.88 5.09
C TRP A 109 -9.55 -19.73 4.48
N LEU A 110 -8.31 -19.26 4.59
CA LEU A 110 -7.16 -20.00 4.07
C LEU A 110 -6.85 -21.26 4.88
N ALA A 111 -7.04 -21.21 6.20
CA ALA A 111 -6.93 -22.39 7.06
C ALA A 111 -7.98 -23.45 6.69
N GLU A 112 -9.20 -23.03 6.38
CA GLU A 112 -10.25 -23.92 5.88
C GLU A 112 -9.88 -24.55 4.53
N LEU A 113 -9.33 -23.77 3.60
CA LEU A 113 -8.83 -24.25 2.31
C LEU A 113 -7.68 -25.27 2.48
N MET A 114 -6.78 -25.05 3.44
CA MET A 114 -5.70 -25.98 3.79
C MET A 114 -6.19 -27.27 4.47
N ALA A 115 -7.37 -27.23 5.10
CA ALA A 115 -7.99 -28.38 5.74
C ALA A 115 -8.90 -29.18 4.78
N HIS A 116 -8.99 -28.77 3.51
CA HIS A 116 -9.86 -29.41 2.54
C HIS A 116 -9.47 -30.88 2.27
N GLU A 117 -10.47 -31.73 2.05
CA GLU A 117 -10.27 -33.17 1.81
C GLU A 117 -9.45 -33.44 0.53
N GLU A 118 -9.82 -32.78 -0.56
CA GLU A 118 -9.11 -32.86 -1.84
C GLU A 118 -7.71 -32.22 -1.77
N LEU A 119 -6.72 -32.92 -2.33
CA LEU A 119 -5.32 -32.46 -2.35
C LEU A 119 -5.14 -31.17 -3.16
N ASP A 120 -5.84 -31.02 -4.29
CA ASP A 120 -5.67 -29.86 -5.18
C ASP A 120 -5.97 -28.53 -4.48
N TYR A 121 -7.00 -28.50 -3.62
CA TYR A 121 -7.34 -27.32 -2.82
C TYR A 121 -6.22 -26.96 -1.84
N ARG A 122 -5.63 -27.98 -1.18
CA ARG A 122 -4.52 -27.79 -0.25
C ARG A 122 -3.26 -27.29 -0.96
N LEU A 123 -2.95 -27.82 -2.14
CA LEU A 123 -1.83 -27.35 -2.96
C LEU A 123 -2.02 -25.91 -3.42
N VAL A 124 -3.24 -25.54 -3.83
CA VAL A 124 -3.57 -24.15 -4.16
C VAL A 124 -3.46 -23.24 -2.94
N ALA A 125 -3.87 -23.70 -1.75
CA ALA A 125 -3.70 -22.93 -0.52
C ALA A 125 -2.23 -22.61 -0.24
N VAL A 126 -1.33 -23.59 -0.40
CA VAL A 126 0.13 -23.38 -0.28
C VAL A 126 0.61 -22.34 -1.27
N ARG A 127 0.20 -22.43 -2.55
CA ARG A 127 0.55 -21.43 -3.57
C ARG A 127 0.05 -20.03 -3.23
N ILE A 128 -1.13 -19.90 -2.64
CA ILE A 128 -1.66 -18.61 -2.15
C ILE A 128 -0.80 -18.08 -0.99
N ILE A 129 -0.36 -18.93 -0.06
CA ILE A 129 0.53 -18.55 1.05
C ILE A 129 1.87 -18.02 0.53
N GLU A 130 2.46 -18.71 -0.45
CA GLU A 130 3.71 -18.28 -1.09
C GLU A 130 3.53 -16.95 -1.82
N THR A 131 2.46 -16.83 -2.60
CA THR A 131 2.16 -15.62 -3.38
C THR A 131 1.93 -14.41 -2.48
N ARG A 132 1.14 -14.56 -1.39
CA ARG A 132 0.90 -13.43 -0.47
C ARG A 132 2.15 -13.04 0.31
N LYS A 133 3.07 -13.99 0.57
CA LYS A 133 4.37 -13.69 1.17
C LYS A 133 5.21 -12.84 0.22
N VAL A 134 5.30 -13.21 -1.05
CA VAL A 134 5.99 -12.41 -2.09
C VAL A 134 5.39 -11.01 -2.16
N LEU A 135 4.06 -10.90 -2.26
CA LEU A 135 3.38 -9.60 -2.28
C LEU A 135 3.70 -8.73 -1.05
N ALA A 136 3.73 -9.33 0.14
CA ALA A 136 3.91 -8.58 1.40
C ALA A 136 5.38 -8.27 1.73
N CYS A 137 6.32 -9.11 1.30
CA CYS A 137 7.70 -9.07 1.79
C CYS A 137 8.72 -8.63 0.73
N ASP A 138 8.39 -8.72 -0.56
CA ASP A 138 9.30 -8.35 -1.62
C ASP A 138 9.07 -6.90 -2.05
N ALA A 139 10.17 -6.19 -2.35
CA ALA A 139 10.12 -4.77 -2.71
C ALA A 139 9.29 -4.48 -3.97
N GLU A 140 9.16 -5.47 -4.86
CA GLU A 140 8.34 -5.38 -6.08
C GLU A 140 6.88 -5.80 -5.86
N GLY A 141 6.54 -6.35 -4.69
CA GLY A 141 5.22 -6.89 -4.39
C GLY A 141 4.21 -5.82 -3.95
N PHE A 142 4.54 -5.06 -2.91
CA PHE A 142 3.67 -4.01 -2.37
C PHE A 142 4.50 -2.83 -1.86
N ASP A 143 4.27 -1.65 -2.44
CA ASP A 143 4.96 -0.43 -2.07
C ASP A 143 4.28 0.25 -0.87
N TYR A 144 4.79 -0.03 0.32
CA TYR A 144 4.28 0.52 1.58
C TYR A 144 4.54 2.02 1.73
N ASP A 145 5.65 2.52 1.19
CA ASP A 145 6.01 3.94 1.29
C ASP A 145 5.11 4.77 0.38
N TRP A 146 4.88 4.30 -0.85
CA TRP A 146 3.91 4.90 -1.76
C TRP A 146 2.50 4.82 -1.19
N MET A 147 2.05 3.68 -0.66
CA MET A 147 0.73 3.55 -0.03
C MET A 147 0.53 4.57 1.10
N LYS A 148 1.54 4.72 1.96
CA LYS A 148 1.49 5.70 3.05
C LYS A 148 1.38 7.13 2.51
N ALA A 149 2.19 7.50 1.53
CA ALA A 149 2.16 8.82 0.92
C ALA A 149 0.79 9.10 0.27
N GLU A 150 0.31 8.17 -0.56
CA GLU A 150 -0.97 8.25 -1.26
C GLU A 150 -2.15 8.37 -0.28
N ALA A 151 -2.17 7.58 0.81
CA ALA A 151 -3.25 7.65 1.80
C ALA A 151 -3.33 9.02 2.49
N ILE A 152 -2.18 9.61 2.80
CA ILE A 152 -2.10 10.94 3.42
C ILE A 152 -2.54 12.02 2.43
N ASP A 153 -2.01 11.99 1.22
CA ASP A 153 -2.29 13.01 0.21
C ASP A 153 -3.74 12.96 -0.25
N ARG A 154 -4.30 11.77 -0.43
CA ARG A 154 -5.71 11.60 -0.76
C ARG A 154 -6.64 12.11 0.33
N THR A 155 -6.33 11.82 1.61
CA THR A 155 -7.11 12.37 2.74
C THR A 155 -7.06 13.90 2.76
N ARG A 156 -5.92 14.52 2.42
CA ARG A 156 -5.81 15.99 2.34
C ARG A 156 -6.64 16.54 1.18
N GLU A 157 -6.54 15.93 0.00
CA GLU A 157 -7.28 16.36 -1.19
C GLU A 157 -8.80 16.23 -1.00
N ASP A 158 -9.25 15.10 -0.46
CA ASP A 158 -10.66 14.86 -0.17
C ASP A 158 -11.20 15.91 0.82
N ASN A 159 -10.45 16.20 1.88
CA ASN A 159 -10.82 17.25 2.85
C ASN A 159 -10.91 18.65 2.20
N LEU A 160 -9.99 19.00 1.31
CA LEU A 160 -10.05 20.27 0.58
C LEU A 160 -11.26 20.33 -0.34
N THR A 161 -11.56 19.24 -1.04
CA THR A 161 -12.71 19.13 -1.94
C THR A 161 -14.03 19.28 -1.16
N LEU A 162 -14.17 18.57 -0.04
CA LEU A 162 -15.35 18.67 0.82
C LEU A 162 -15.53 20.07 1.40
N ARG A 163 -14.44 20.73 1.85
CA ARG A 163 -14.49 22.10 2.35
C ARG A 163 -14.90 23.10 1.27
N ARG A 164 -14.37 22.96 0.05
CA ARG A 164 -14.77 23.81 -1.09
C ARG A 164 -16.25 23.62 -1.40
N ALA A 165 -16.73 22.38 -1.48
CA ALA A 165 -18.14 22.09 -1.72
C ALA A 165 -19.06 22.70 -0.65
N MET A 166 -18.68 22.60 0.63
CA MET A 166 -19.42 23.23 1.72
C MET A 166 -19.48 24.76 1.57
N LEU A 167 -18.35 25.41 1.27
CA LEU A 167 -18.28 26.86 1.13
C LEU A 167 -19.08 27.35 -0.08
N THR A 168 -18.99 26.67 -1.22
CA THR A 168 -19.81 26.99 -2.40
C THR A 168 -21.30 26.82 -2.09
N GLY A 169 -21.70 25.73 -1.43
CA GLY A 169 -23.09 25.52 -1.04
C GLY A 169 -23.60 26.57 -0.05
N ALA A 170 -22.77 27.02 0.89
CA ALA A 170 -23.12 28.08 1.84
C ALA A 170 -23.28 29.45 1.17
N LEU A 171 -22.41 29.78 0.20
CA LEU A 171 -22.53 31.01 -0.60
C LEU A 171 -23.79 31.00 -1.47
N GLU A 172 -24.09 29.89 -2.15
CA GLU A 172 -25.30 29.73 -2.95
C GLU A 172 -26.60 29.74 -2.11
N ALA A 173 -26.53 29.37 -0.83
CA ALA A 173 -27.65 29.49 0.10
C ALA A 173 -27.86 30.96 0.54
N GLY A 174 -26.77 31.67 0.88
CA GLY A 174 -26.83 33.08 1.26
C GLY A 174 -27.30 34.03 0.14
N ASP A 175 -26.95 33.75 -1.11
CA ASP A 175 -27.45 34.51 -2.27
C ASP A 175 -28.94 34.27 -2.53
N ARG A 176 -29.48 33.10 -2.19
CA ARG A 176 -30.92 32.81 -2.29
C ARG A 176 -31.72 33.53 -1.21
N ASP A 177 -31.23 33.55 0.03
CA ASP A 177 -31.90 34.24 1.14
C ASP A 177 -31.90 35.77 0.96
N SER A 178 -30.83 36.34 0.40
CA SER A 178 -30.74 37.79 0.12
C SER A 178 -31.51 38.27 -1.13
N SER A 179 -31.99 37.33 -1.95
CA SER A 179 -32.84 37.60 -3.11
C SER A 179 -34.34 37.46 -2.78
N GLY A 180 -34.70 36.68 -1.75
CA GLY A 180 -36.09 36.54 -1.29
C GLY A 180 -36.60 37.70 -0.43
N ASP A 181 -35.70 38.49 0.16
CA ASP A 181 -36.05 39.57 1.10
C ASP A 181 -36.27 40.95 0.43
N ARG A 182 -36.20 41.02 -0.92
CA ARG A 182 -36.38 42.28 -1.68
C ARG A 182 -37.75 42.44 -2.35
N ASP A 183 -38.62 41.42 -2.26
CA ASP A 183 -39.95 41.40 -2.89
C ASP A 183 -41.11 41.37 -1.86
N SER A 184 -40.92 41.96 -0.67
CA SER A 184 -41.98 42.16 0.34
C SER A 184 -42.15 43.62 0.74
#